data_AF-A0A1U7GLL4-F1
#
_entry.id   AF-A0A1U7GLL4-F1
#
_cell.length_a   1.000
_cell.length_b   1.000
_cell.length_c   1.000
_cell.angle_alpha   90.00
_cell.angle_beta   90.00
_cell.angle_gamma   90.00
#
_symmetry.space_group_name_H-M   'P 1'
#
loop_
_entity.id
_entity.type
_entity.pdbx_description
1 polymer ?
#
loop_
_entity_poly.entity_id
_entity_poly.type
_entity_poly.pdbx_seq_one_letter_code
_entity_poly.pdbx_strand_id
1 'polypeptide(L)'
;MKLGRFVLGACLGLSTVASAQAGTLTTTWSDWNGPANPGYSGGVGTLTPDAASQFPATLYIDNTGSSYGGLYGSFYYTGAADADFKLNSSLQGDASSLTLSVTTAGNSFTQQPTLAIGGQSYAFDTQTASGAGDIGGFAGQLLTFTWDLSGLGAFAAGSPYEIDWTFGAHAAFTQFSTTQEIATAAVPEPAACAMMLAGLVGVGAMARRRP
;
A
#
# COMPACT_ATOMS: atom_id res chain seq x y z
N MET A 1 -10.20 -56.09 46.40
CA MET A 1 -9.37 -54.91 46.08
C MET A 1 -9.88 -54.31 44.78
N LYS A 2 -10.35 -53.07 44.81
CA LYS A 2 -10.99 -52.39 43.67
C LYS A 2 -9.92 -51.67 42.84
N LEU A 3 -9.79 -52.05 41.57
CA LEU A 3 -8.93 -51.39 40.58
C LEU A 3 -9.58 -50.05 40.19
N GLY A 4 -8.99 -48.94 40.66
CA GLY A 4 -9.42 -47.59 40.32
C GLY A 4 -9.05 -47.25 38.88
N ARG A 5 -10.06 -47.03 38.04
CA ARG A 5 -9.90 -46.50 36.68
C ARG A 5 -9.57 -45.01 36.76
N PHE A 6 -8.32 -44.64 36.48
CA PHE A 6 -7.94 -43.26 36.19
C PHE A 6 -8.35 -42.95 34.75
N VAL A 7 -9.40 -42.14 34.60
CA VAL A 7 -9.82 -41.58 33.31
C VAL A 7 -8.89 -40.41 33.00
N LEU A 8 -7.99 -40.61 32.04
CA LEU A 8 -7.20 -39.54 31.45
C LEU A 8 -8.11 -38.77 30.49
N GLY A 9 -8.71 -37.68 30.97
CA GLY A 9 -9.47 -36.75 30.14
C GLY A 9 -8.52 -35.91 29.30
N ALA A 10 -8.19 -36.37 28.09
CA ALA A 10 -7.54 -35.55 27.09
C ALA A 10 -8.58 -34.57 26.52
N CYS A 11 -8.63 -33.35 27.07
CA CYS A 11 -9.35 -32.24 26.47
C CYS A 11 -8.69 -31.88 25.13
N LEU A 12 -9.18 -32.46 24.04
CA LEU A 12 -8.99 -31.98 22.67
C LEU A 12 -9.77 -30.67 22.52
N GLY A 13 -9.20 -29.58 23.03
CA GLY A 13 -9.65 -28.24 22.68
C GLY A 13 -9.28 -27.99 21.22
N LEU A 14 -10.25 -28.07 20.30
CA LEU A 14 -10.12 -27.50 18.98
C LEU A 14 -9.93 -25.98 19.14
N SER A 15 -8.68 -25.53 19.18
CA SER A 15 -8.36 -24.12 18.97
C SER A 15 -8.53 -23.83 17.48
N THR A 16 -9.65 -23.20 17.11
CA THR A 16 -9.80 -22.59 15.79
C THR A 16 -8.70 -21.54 15.63
N VAL A 17 -7.73 -21.84 14.78
CA VAL A 17 -6.67 -20.90 14.44
C VAL A 17 -7.31 -19.84 13.56
N ALA A 18 -7.48 -18.63 14.07
CA ALA A 18 -7.73 -17.48 13.22
C ALA A 18 -6.43 -17.27 12.43
N SER A 19 -6.41 -17.70 11.17
CA SER A 19 -5.34 -17.30 10.26
C SER A 19 -5.40 -15.79 10.13
N ALA A 20 -4.38 -15.08 10.61
CA ALA A 20 -4.18 -13.69 10.25
C ALA A 20 -4.04 -13.65 8.72
N GLN A 21 -5.01 -13.09 8.02
CA GLN A 21 -5.01 -13.00 6.56
C GLN A 21 -4.20 -11.77 6.17
N ALA A 22 -3.26 -11.93 5.23
CA ALA A 22 -2.58 -10.79 4.61
C ALA A 22 -3.63 -9.85 4.04
N GLY A 23 -3.51 -8.57 4.40
CA GLY A 23 -4.46 -7.55 4.05
C GLY A 23 -3.94 -6.70 2.91
N THR A 24 -4.84 -6.23 2.06
CA THR A 24 -4.55 -5.20 1.07
C THR A 24 -5.44 -4.01 1.39
N LEU A 25 -4.83 -2.85 1.55
CA LEU A 25 -5.54 -1.59 1.74
C LEU A 25 -5.26 -0.70 0.53
N THR A 26 -6.31 -0.16 -0.06
CA THR A 26 -6.22 0.68 -1.26
C THR A 26 -6.93 2.01 -1.03
N THR A 27 -6.29 3.06 -1.52
CA THR A 27 -6.81 4.42 -1.56
C THR A 27 -6.73 4.94 -2.99
N THR A 28 -7.82 5.53 -3.46
CA THR A 28 -8.03 5.84 -4.88
C THR A 28 -8.50 7.27 -5.06
N TRP A 29 -8.10 7.90 -6.16
CA TRP A 29 -8.64 9.14 -6.67
C TRP A 29 -9.11 8.87 -8.10
N SER A 30 -10.43 8.86 -8.29
CA SER A 30 -11.05 8.62 -9.60
C SER A 30 -12.07 9.67 -10.00
N ASP A 31 -12.59 10.45 -9.03
CA ASP A 31 -13.52 11.53 -9.34
C ASP A 31 -12.81 12.87 -9.56
N TRP A 32 -12.59 13.18 -10.84
CA TRP A 32 -12.06 14.46 -11.27
C TRP A 32 -13.18 15.53 -11.39
N ASN A 33 -14.46 15.23 -11.26
CA ASN A 33 -15.52 16.21 -11.54
C ASN A 33 -15.97 17.08 -10.34
N GLY A 34 -15.14 17.25 -9.31
CA GLY A 34 -15.50 17.94 -8.07
C GLY A 34 -15.03 19.42 -7.95
N PRO A 35 -15.75 20.27 -7.19
CA PRO A 35 -15.32 21.63 -6.85
C PRO A 35 -14.06 21.68 -5.96
N ALA A 36 -13.65 20.54 -5.40
CA ALA A 36 -12.44 20.39 -4.60
C ALA A 36 -11.16 20.24 -5.46
N ASN A 37 -11.30 20.18 -6.78
CA ASN A 37 -10.18 19.88 -7.67
C ASN A 37 -9.54 21.18 -8.15
N PRO A 38 -8.20 21.27 -8.21
CA PRO A 38 -7.54 22.44 -8.75
C PRO A 38 -8.04 22.67 -10.17
N GLY A 39 -8.82 23.74 -10.34
CA GLY A 39 -9.33 24.13 -11.65
C GLY A 39 -8.19 24.51 -12.60
N TYR A 40 -8.57 24.85 -13.82
CA TYR A 40 -7.73 25.17 -14.98
C TYR A 40 -6.62 26.22 -14.84
N SER A 41 -6.42 26.82 -13.66
CA SER A 41 -5.52 27.94 -13.48
C SER A 41 -4.28 27.51 -12.70
N GLY A 42 -3.10 27.85 -13.23
CA GLY A 42 -1.81 27.58 -12.59
C GLY A 42 -1.84 27.87 -11.08
N GLY A 43 -1.56 26.85 -10.29
CA GLY A 43 -1.78 26.86 -8.86
C GLY A 43 -1.51 25.50 -8.24
N VAL A 44 -1.56 25.48 -6.91
CA VAL A 44 -1.38 24.28 -6.10
C VAL A 44 -2.76 23.84 -5.57
N GLY A 45 -3.07 22.55 -5.73
CA GLY A 45 -4.31 21.96 -5.23
C GLY A 45 -4.07 20.70 -4.42
N THR A 46 -5.07 20.36 -3.61
CA THR A 46 -5.08 19.13 -2.81
C THR A 46 -6.35 18.36 -3.09
N LEU A 47 -6.21 17.05 -3.28
CA LEU A 47 -7.30 16.14 -3.56
C LEU A 47 -7.46 15.14 -2.43
N THR A 48 -8.67 15.09 -1.88
CA THR A 48 -9.07 14.04 -0.96
C THR A 48 -9.39 12.77 -1.74
N PRO A 49 -9.06 11.58 -1.21
CA PRO A 49 -9.40 10.33 -1.86
C PRO A 49 -10.90 10.11 -2.01
N ASP A 50 -11.28 9.17 -2.87
CA ASP A 50 -12.63 8.70 -3.04
C ASP A 50 -13.18 8.13 -1.72
N ALA A 51 -14.49 8.24 -1.49
CA ALA A 51 -15.14 7.81 -0.24
C ALA A 51 -14.96 6.32 0.10
N ALA A 52 -14.67 5.48 -0.90
CA ALA A 52 -14.42 4.05 -0.72
C ALA A 52 -12.97 3.71 -0.33
N SER A 53 -12.09 4.72 -0.24
CA SER A 53 -10.68 4.54 0.12
C SER A 53 -10.52 4.01 1.54
N GLN A 54 -9.55 3.12 1.74
CA GLN A 54 -9.40 2.34 2.97
C GLN A 54 -8.40 2.94 3.96
N PHE A 55 -7.57 3.90 3.54
CA PHE A 55 -6.66 4.61 4.43
C PHE A 55 -6.53 6.10 4.05
N PRO A 56 -6.22 6.98 5.03
CA PRO A 56 -6.08 8.40 4.77
C PRO A 56 -4.83 8.67 3.93
N ALA A 57 -5.01 9.40 2.83
CA ALA A 57 -3.93 9.95 2.03
C ALA A 57 -4.35 11.31 1.47
N THR A 58 -3.40 12.11 1.00
CA THR A 58 -3.68 13.37 0.31
C THR A 58 -2.79 13.46 -0.92
N LEU A 59 -3.42 13.74 -2.06
CA LEU A 59 -2.72 13.98 -3.32
C LEU A 59 -2.59 15.49 -3.54
N TYR A 60 -1.37 15.97 -3.67
CA TYR A 60 -1.01 17.34 -3.99
C TYR A 60 -0.67 17.42 -5.48
N ILE A 61 -1.12 18.50 -6.11
CA ILE A 61 -0.82 18.80 -7.50
C ILE A 61 -0.33 20.24 -7.58
N ASP A 62 0.85 20.45 -8.14
CA ASP A 62 1.39 21.76 -8.46
C ASP A 62 1.46 21.94 -9.98
N ASN A 63 0.68 22.91 -10.47
CA ASN A 63 0.65 23.32 -11.88
C ASN A 63 1.07 24.78 -12.07
N THR A 64 1.77 25.38 -11.11
CA THR A 64 2.14 26.80 -11.16
C THR A 64 3.01 27.16 -12.37
N GLY A 65 3.76 26.20 -12.92
CA GLY A 65 4.50 26.34 -14.18
C GLY A 65 3.66 26.14 -15.46
N SER A 66 2.42 25.66 -15.33
CA SER A 66 1.57 25.24 -16.46
C SER A 66 0.53 26.30 -16.80
N SER A 67 0.65 26.89 -17.99
CA SER A 67 -0.31 27.88 -18.51
C SER A 67 -1.62 27.26 -19.01
N TYR A 68 -1.70 25.93 -19.14
CA TYR A 68 -2.83 25.19 -19.74
C TYR A 68 -3.07 23.79 -19.13
N GLY A 69 -2.95 23.62 -17.80
CA GLY A 69 -3.27 22.36 -17.12
C GLY A 69 -4.65 22.41 -16.47
N GLY A 70 -5.35 21.28 -16.38
CA GLY A 70 -6.64 21.24 -15.70
C GLY A 70 -7.54 20.06 -16.07
N LEU A 71 -8.81 20.21 -15.72
CA LEU A 71 -9.81 19.15 -15.77
C LEU A 71 -10.61 19.15 -17.07
N TYR A 72 -10.50 18.11 -17.86
CA TYR A 72 -11.18 17.95 -19.14
C TYR A 72 -12.26 16.86 -19.03
N GLY A 73 -13.42 17.22 -18.50
CA GLY A 73 -14.48 16.24 -18.24
C GLY A 73 -14.01 15.18 -17.23
N SER A 74 -13.88 13.92 -17.64
CA SER A 74 -13.54 12.81 -16.74
C SER A 74 -12.04 12.56 -16.54
N PHE A 75 -11.16 13.39 -17.09
CA PHE A 75 -9.72 13.23 -16.96
C PHE A 75 -9.03 14.56 -16.64
N TYR A 76 -7.85 14.47 -16.06
CA TYR A 76 -6.96 15.60 -15.88
C TYR A 76 -5.94 15.65 -17.01
N TYR A 77 -5.59 16.84 -17.46
CA TYR A 77 -4.60 17.08 -18.50
C TYR A 77 -3.54 18.06 -18.03
N THR A 78 -2.28 17.65 -18.15
CA THR A 78 -1.11 18.50 -17.97
C THR A 78 -0.84 19.23 -19.29
N GLY A 79 -0.77 20.56 -19.24
CA GLY A 79 -0.81 21.42 -20.42
C GLY A 79 0.51 21.52 -21.16
N ALA A 80 0.90 22.76 -21.45
CA ALA A 80 2.14 23.11 -22.15
C ALA A 80 3.41 23.06 -21.27
N ALA A 81 3.31 22.62 -20.01
CA ALA A 81 4.44 22.48 -19.11
C ALA A 81 4.26 21.27 -18.19
N ASP A 82 5.34 20.96 -17.48
CA ASP A 82 5.39 19.91 -16.48
C ASP A 82 4.44 20.24 -15.30
N ALA A 83 4.00 19.19 -14.63
CA ALA A 83 3.16 19.27 -13.43
C ALA A 83 3.68 18.30 -12.38
N ASP A 84 3.93 18.82 -11.19
CA ASP A 84 4.46 18.06 -10.06
C ASP A 84 3.32 17.48 -9.23
N PHE A 85 3.49 16.23 -8.83
CA PHE A 85 2.54 15.47 -8.05
C PHE A 85 3.23 14.86 -6.86
N LYS A 86 2.46 14.81 -5.79
CA LYS A 86 2.96 14.40 -4.50
C LYS A 86 1.87 13.77 -3.67
N LEU A 87 2.09 12.55 -3.22
CA LEU A 87 1.15 11.77 -2.43
C LEU A 87 1.67 11.62 -1.02
N ASN A 88 0.94 12.14 -0.03
CA ASN A 88 1.33 12.04 1.37
C ASN A 88 0.36 11.13 2.12
N SER A 89 0.91 10.22 2.91
CA SER A 89 0.14 9.25 3.68
C SER A 89 0.99 8.70 4.83
N SER A 90 0.45 7.71 5.54
CA SER A 90 1.13 6.97 6.59
C SER A 90 0.99 5.48 6.38
N LEU A 91 2.03 4.72 6.73
CA LEU A 91 2.00 3.26 6.66
C LEU A 91 0.89 2.73 7.57
N GLN A 92 0.09 1.83 7.02
CA GLN A 92 -0.89 1.08 7.78
C GLN A 92 -0.25 -0.23 8.22
N GLY A 93 -0.36 -0.57 9.51
CA GLY A 93 0.21 -1.80 10.07
C GLY A 93 1.68 -2.02 9.71
N ASP A 94 2.06 -3.29 9.59
CA ASP A 94 3.39 -3.72 9.14
C ASP A 94 3.39 -3.87 7.61
N ALA A 95 3.32 -2.75 6.89
CA ALA A 95 3.29 -2.78 5.43
C ALA A 95 4.59 -3.42 4.85
N SER A 96 4.44 -4.46 4.04
CA SER A 96 5.54 -5.12 3.33
C SER A 96 5.81 -4.54 1.95
N SER A 97 4.79 -3.94 1.32
CA SER A 97 4.89 -3.40 -0.03
C SER A 97 4.00 -2.18 -0.18
N LEU A 98 4.46 -1.24 -1.00
CA LEU A 98 3.70 -0.08 -1.45
C LEU A 98 3.62 -0.11 -2.97
N THR A 99 2.44 0.17 -3.50
CA THR A 99 2.20 0.26 -4.93
C THR A 99 1.55 1.60 -5.26
N LEU A 100 2.01 2.26 -6.32
CA LEU A 100 1.33 3.38 -6.98
C LEU A 100 0.90 2.92 -8.36
N SER A 101 -0.39 3.05 -8.66
CA SER A 101 -0.96 2.80 -9.99
C SER A 101 -1.53 4.08 -10.57
N VAL A 102 -1.26 4.29 -11.86
CA VAL A 102 -1.64 5.49 -12.60
C VAL A 102 -2.25 5.07 -13.94
N THR A 103 -3.50 5.47 -14.18
CA THR A 103 -4.14 5.32 -15.50
C THR A 103 -3.92 6.61 -16.29
N THR A 104 -3.05 6.57 -17.29
CA THR A 104 -2.51 7.74 -18.01
C THR A 104 -2.48 7.56 -19.52
N ALA A 105 -2.39 8.65 -20.28
CA ALA A 105 -2.13 8.69 -21.72
C ALA A 105 -1.15 9.84 -22.05
N GLY A 106 -0.46 9.76 -23.18
CA GLY A 106 0.51 10.79 -23.60
C GLY A 106 1.87 10.74 -22.89
N ASN A 107 2.21 9.58 -22.29
CA ASN A 107 3.37 9.33 -21.44
C ASN A 107 4.63 10.18 -21.70
N SER A 108 4.92 11.09 -20.78
CA SER A 108 6.27 11.57 -20.54
C SER A 108 6.43 11.87 -19.06
N PHE A 109 6.71 10.88 -18.20
CA PHE A 109 7.22 11.23 -16.88
C PHE A 109 8.56 11.93 -17.08
N THR A 110 8.67 13.19 -16.68
CA THR A 110 9.95 13.90 -16.65
C THR A 110 10.71 13.55 -15.37
N GLN A 111 9.97 13.21 -14.31
CA GLN A 111 10.49 12.54 -13.11
C GLN A 111 9.61 11.33 -12.77
N GLN A 112 10.24 10.16 -12.67
CA GLN A 112 9.55 8.94 -12.26
C GLN A 112 9.17 8.97 -10.78
N PRO A 113 8.12 8.21 -10.37
CA PRO A 113 7.74 8.10 -8.96
C PRO A 113 8.88 7.68 -8.05
N THR A 114 9.06 8.44 -6.97
CA THR A 114 10.07 8.19 -5.93
C THR A 114 9.39 8.16 -4.57
N LEU A 115 9.64 7.11 -3.78
CA LEU A 115 9.13 7.00 -2.42
C LEU A 115 10.09 7.66 -1.44
N ALA A 116 9.60 8.51 -0.56
CA ALA A 116 10.34 9.01 0.60
C ALA A 116 9.70 8.51 1.90
N ILE A 117 10.48 7.84 2.73
CA ILE A 117 10.05 7.34 4.05
C ILE A 117 11.22 7.34 5.03
N GLY A 118 10.96 7.74 6.28
CA GLY A 118 12.01 7.82 7.31
C GLY A 118 13.14 8.81 6.98
N GLY A 119 12.88 9.81 6.12
CA GLY A 119 13.87 10.78 5.66
C GLY A 119 14.84 10.25 4.60
N GLN A 120 14.57 9.08 4.01
CA GLN A 120 15.34 8.50 2.91
C GLN A 120 14.46 8.39 1.66
N SER A 121 15.09 8.43 0.48
CA SER A 121 14.42 8.29 -0.81
C SER A 121 14.76 6.94 -1.46
N TYR A 122 13.75 6.30 -2.05
CA TYR A 122 13.79 4.97 -2.62
C TYR A 122 13.19 4.97 -4.03
N ALA A 123 13.95 4.47 -4.99
CA ALA A 123 13.43 4.15 -6.32
C ALA A 123 12.51 2.93 -6.23
N PHE A 124 11.59 2.79 -7.18
CA PHE A 124 10.75 1.59 -7.28
C PHE A 124 11.59 0.37 -7.68
N ASP A 125 11.20 -0.80 -7.20
CA ASP A 125 11.85 -2.08 -7.54
C ASP A 125 11.34 -2.60 -8.87
N THR A 126 10.05 -2.39 -9.16
CA THR A 126 9.43 -2.85 -10.40
C THR A 126 8.46 -1.82 -10.98
N GLN A 127 8.40 -1.79 -12.31
CA GLN A 127 7.41 -1.05 -13.07
C GLN A 127 6.75 -1.99 -14.08
N THR A 128 5.42 -1.97 -14.14
CA THR A 128 4.65 -2.66 -15.18
C THR A 128 3.76 -1.69 -15.92
N ALA A 129 3.45 -2.03 -17.18
CA ALA A 129 2.56 -1.27 -18.04
C ALA A 129 1.57 -2.22 -18.71
N SER A 130 0.29 -1.86 -18.69
CA SER A 130 -0.76 -2.57 -19.42
C SER A 130 -1.65 -1.56 -20.16
N GLY A 131 -2.38 -2.01 -21.18
CA GLY A 131 -3.29 -1.15 -21.92
C GLY A 131 -4.44 -0.69 -21.02
N ALA A 132 -4.69 0.61 -20.99
CA ALA A 132 -5.95 1.17 -20.50
C ALA A 132 -6.77 1.64 -21.69
N GLY A 133 -8.08 1.83 -21.51
CA GLY A 133 -8.95 2.34 -22.58
C GLY A 133 -8.50 3.71 -23.11
N ASP A 134 -9.27 4.25 -24.05
CA ASP A 134 -9.00 5.58 -24.59
C ASP A 134 -9.21 6.68 -23.52
N ILE A 135 -8.29 7.63 -23.44
CA ILE A 135 -8.37 8.80 -22.57
C ILE A 135 -8.27 10.04 -23.46
N GLY A 136 -9.39 10.71 -23.68
CA GLY A 136 -9.41 11.96 -24.45
C GLY A 136 -8.94 11.82 -25.91
N GLY A 137 -9.14 10.65 -26.54
CA GLY A 137 -8.67 10.35 -27.89
C GLY A 137 -7.23 9.82 -27.97
N PHE A 138 -6.58 9.59 -26.82
CA PHE A 138 -5.25 9.02 -26.72
C PHE A 138 -5.29 7.60 -26.15
N ALA A 139 -4.43 6.72 -26.67
CA ALA A 139 -4.29 5.37 -26.14
C ALA A 139 -3.80 5.40 -24.68
N GLY A 140 -4.66 4.95 -23.76
CA GLY A 140 -4.35 4.89 -22.34
C GLY A 140 -3.45 3.71 -21.99
N GLN A 141 -2.77 3.86 -20.86
CA GLN A 141 -1.97 2.84 -20.21
C GLN A 141 -2.20 2.90 -18.70
N LEU A 142 -2.21 1.72 -18.07
CA LEU A 142 -2.10 1.59 -16.64
C LEU A 142 -0.64 1.30 -16.30
N LEU A 143 0.01 2.23 -15.63
CA LEU A 143 1.36 2.09 -15.10
C LEU A 143 1.28 1.73 -13.63
N THR A 144 2.09 0.77 -13.19
CA THR A 144 2.14 0.33 -11.79
C THR A 144 3.58 0.28 -11.33
N PHE A 145 3.87 1.00 -10.25
CA PHE A 145 5.19 1.13 -9.62
C PHE A 145 5.13 0.49 -8.24
N THR A 146 6.08 -0.38 -7.91
CA THR A 146 6.08 -1.13 -6.65
C THR A 146 7.38 -0.94 -5.89
N TRP A 147 7.28 -0.73 -4.58
CA TRP A 147 8.37 -0.71 -3.62
C TRP A 147 8.21 -1.85 -2.63
N ASP A 148 9.24 -2.69 -2.50
CA ASP A 148 9.37 -3.72 -1.46
C ASP A 148 9.98 -3.08 -0.20
N LEU A 149 9.20 -3.05 0.88
CA LEU A 149 9.61 -2.45 2.15
C LEU A 149 10.31 -3.46 3.07
N SER A 150 10.25 -4.76 2.76
CA SER A 150 10.75 -5.82 3.65
C SER A 150 12.26 -5.74 3.93
N GLY A 151 13.02 -5.12 3.02
CA GLY A 151 14.47 -4.93 3.12
C GLY A 151 14.93 -3.57 3.65
N LEU A 152 14.02 -2.61 3.88
CA LEU A 152 14.35 -1.21 4.17
C LEU A 152 14.52 -0.90 5.66
N GLY A 153 14.36 -1.93 6.50
CA GLY A 153 14.25 -1.79 7.96
C GLY A 153 12.80 -1.70 8.40
N ALA A 154 12.54 -2.02 9.68
CA ALA A 154 11.18 -1.99 10.20
C ALA A 154 10.71 -0.54 10.37
N PHE A 155 9.84 -0.08 9.48
CA PHE A 155 9.07 1.15 9.69
C PHE A 155 7.88 0.83 10.59
N ALA A 156 7.67 1.65 11.62
CA ALA A 156 6.52 1.48 12.49
C ALA A 156 5.22 1.83 11.75
N ALA A 157 4.12 1.15 12.09
CA ALA A 157 2.78 1.59 11.71
C ALA A 157 2.59 3.07 12.05
N GLY A 158 2.02 3.84 11.11
CA GLY A 158 1.87 5.29 11.21
C GLY A 158 3.09 6.10 10.73
N SER A 159 4.19 5.45 10.31
CA SER A 159 5.32 6.17 9.72
C SER A 159 4.87 6.95 8.48
N PRO A 160 5.14 8.26 8.40
CA PRO A 160 4.75 9.06 7.25
C PRO A 160 5.59 8.67 6.03
N TYR A 161 4.96 8.66 4.87
CA TYR A 161 5.63 8.51 3.59
C TYR A 161 5.09 9.50 2.57
N GLU A 162 5.91 9.77 1.56
CA GLU A 162 5.63 10.66 0.44
C GLU A 162 5.98 9.92 -0.86
N ILE A 163 5.17 10.05 -1.91
CA ILE A 163 5.55 9.61 -3.27
C ILE A 163 5.48 10.83 -4.18
N ASP A 164 6.60 11.18 -4.80
CA ASP A 164 6.70 12.34 -5.69
C ASP A 164 6.98 11.91 -7.13
N TRP A 165 6.34 12.57 -8.10
CA TRP A 165 6.59 12.39 -9.52
C TRP A 165 6.22 13.65 -10.32
N THR A 166 6.73 13.73 -11.55
CA THR A 166 6.42 14.83 -12.46
C THR A 166 5.97 14.28 -13.79
N PHE A 167 4.78 14.69 -14.22
CA PHE A 167 4.36 14.50 -15.60
C PHE A 167 4.90 15.65 -16.44
N GLY A 168 5.40 15.30 -17.61
CA GLY A 168 5.71 16.24 -18.66
C GLY A 168 4.46 16.79 -19.31
N ALA A 169 4.66 17.85 -20.08
CA ALA A 169 3.61 18.48 -20.88
C ALA A 169 2.80 17.46 -21.71
N HIS A 170 1.51 17.71 -21.83
CA HIS A 170 0.55 16.96 -22.63
C HIS A 170 0.26 15.52 -22.15
N ALA A 171 0.50 15.19 -20.87
CA ALA A 171 0.02 13.96 -20.26
C ALA A 171 -1.43 14.09 -19.77
N ALA A 172 -2.22 13.02 -19.91
CA ALA A 172 -3.59 12.93 -19.40
C ALA A 172 -3.73 11.77 -18.43
N PHE A 173 -4.54 11.87 -17.38
CA PHE A 173 -4.80 10.74 -16.48
C PHE A 173 -6.22 10.76 -15.91
N THR A 174 -6.72 9.58 -15.55
CA THR A 174 -8.10 9.36 -15.07
C THR A 174 -8.16 8.74 -13.69
N GLN A 175 -7.07 8.19 -13.20
CA GLN A 175 -7.07 7.53 -11.89
C GLN A 175 -5.67 7.43 -11.30
N PHE A 176 -5.59 7.67 -9.99
CA PHE A 176 -4.49 7.24 -9.16
C PHE A 176 -5.00 6.24 -8.12
N SER A 177 -4.20 5.24 -7.80
CA SER A 177 -4.40 4.46 -6.59
C SER A 177 -3.08 4.16 -5.92
N THR A 178 -3.10 4.16 -4.59
CA THR A 178 -2.02 3.62 -3.76
C THR A 178 -2.53 2.42 -3.00
N THR A 179 -1.74 1.36 -3.01
CA THR A 179 -2.05 0.11 -2.32
C THR A 179 -0.93 -0.22 -1.35
N GLN A 180 -1.30 -0.63 -0.14
CA GLN A 180 -0.40 -1.15 0.87
C GLN A 180 -0.71 -2.63 1.09
N GLU A 181 0.31 -3.47 0.95
CA GLU A 181 0.23 -4.87 1.37
C GLU A 181 0.68 -4.96 2.82
N ILE A 182 -0.17 -5.52 3.67
CA ILE A 182 0.08 -5.63 5.11
C ILE A 182 0.62 -7.02 5.39
N ALA A 183 1.87 -7.08 5.86
CA ALA A 183 2.47 -8.31 6.31
C ALA A 183 1.65 -8.89 7.46
N THR A 184 1.47 -10.21 7.45
CA THR A 184 0.99 -10.90 8.64
C THR A 184 2.17 -11.11 9.57
N ALA A 185 2.01 -10.74 10.85
CA ALA A 185 2.87 -11.31 11.87
C ALA A 185 2.76 -12.83 11.73
N ALA A 186 3.89 -13.51 11.52
CA ALA A 186 3.93 -14.97 11.48
C ALA A 186 3.44 -15.49 12.83
N VAL A 187 2.15 -15.81 12.95
CA VAL A 187 1.62 -16.44 14.14
C VAL A 187 2.26 -17.83 14.20
N PRO A 188 3.06 -18.16 15.23
CA PRO A 188 3.61 -19.50 15.33
C PRO A 188 2.46 -20.49 15.33
N GLU A 189 2.50 -21.46 14.42
CA GLU A 189 1.42 -22.43 14.32
C GLU A 189 1.16 -23.06 15.70
N PRO A 190 -0.09 -23.32 16.09
CA PRO A 190 -0.39 -23.93 17.38
C PRO A 190 0.37 -25.23 17.62
N ALA A 191 0.71 -25.96 16.54
CA ALA A 191 1.57 -27.14 16.60
C ALA A 191 2.99 -26.81 17.07
N ALA A 192 3.58 -25.71 16.60
CA ALA A 192 4.91 -25.25 17.06
C ALA A 192 4.86 -24.81 18.53
N CYS A 193 3.83 -24.09 18.94
CA CYS A 193 3.61 -23.73 20.34
C CYS A 193 3.39 -24.96 21.23
N ALA A 194 2.58 -25.92 20.79
CA ALA A 194 2.30 -27.16 21.50
C ALA A 194 3.53 -28.07 21.60
N MET A 195 4.35 -28.16 20.54
CA MET A 195 5.60 -28.92 20.56
C MET A 195 6.64 -28.27 21.47
N MET A 196 6.74 -26.94 21.49
CA MET A 196 7.62 -26.22 22.41
C MET A 196 7.18 -26.43 23.87
N LEU A 197 5.88 -26.37 24.15
CA LEU A 197 5.34 -26.66 25.48
C LEU A 197 5.56 -28.12 25.89
N ALA A 198 5.31 -29.07 24.99
CA ALA A 198 5.54 -30.49 25.22
C ALA A 198 7.03 -30.79 25.46
N GLY A 199 7.92 -30.11 24.74
CA GLY A 199 9.37 -30.15 24.95
C GLY A 199 9.76 -29.66 26.35
N LEU A 200 9.22 -28.52 26.79
CA LEU A 200 9.47 -27.97 28.14
C LEU A 200 8.95 -28.89 29.25
N VAL A 201 7.76 -29.47 29.09
CA VAL A 201 7.21 -30.44 30.04
C VAL A 201 8.06 -31.72 30.07
N GLY A 202 8.53 -32.19 28.91
CA GLY A 202 9.45 -33.32 28.81
C GLY A 202 10.78 -33.08 29.52
N VAL A 203 11.37 -31.90 29.37
CA VAL A 203 12.62 -31.51 30.05
C VAL A 203 12.41 -31.40 31.56
N GLY A 204 11.31 -30.81 32.01
CA GLY A 204 10.96 -30.73 33.44
C GLY A 204 10.75 -32.11 34.08
N ALA A 205 10.14 -33.05 33.35
CA ALA A 205 9.96 -34.42 33.79
C ALA A 205 11.29 -35.19 33.88
N MET A 206 12.24 -34.93 32.98
CA MET A 206 13.60 -35.52 33.06
C MET A 206 14.44 -34.92 34.18
N ALA A 207 14.33 -33.61 34.44
CA ALA A 207 15.05 -32.94 35.52
C ALA A 207 14.64 -33.46 36.92
N ARG A 208 13.35 -33.80 37.12
CA ARG A 208 12.86 -34.43 38.36
C ARG A 208 13.26 -35.90 38.52
N ARG A 209 13.83 -36.53 37.48
CA ARG A 209 14.21 -37.96 37.48
C ARG A 209 15.68 -38.20 37.77
N ARG A 210 16.49 -37.15 37.99
CA ARG A 210 17.85 -37.32 38.50
C ARG A 210 17.81 -37.36 40.05
N PRO A 211 18.31 -38.44 40.68
CA PRO A 211 18.43 -38.55 42.14
C PRO A 211 19.49 -37.60 42.70
#